data_AF-F9WG61-F1
#
_entry.id   AF-F9WG61-F1
#
_cell.length_a   1.000
_cell.length_b   1.000
_cell.length_c   1.000
_cell.angle_alpha   90.00
_cell.angle_beta   90.00
_cell.angle_gamma   90.00
#
_symmetry.space_group_name_H-M   'P 1'
#
loop_
_entity.id
_entity.type
_entity.pdbx_description
1 polymer ?
#
loop_
_entity_poly.entity_id
_entity_poly.type
_entity_poly.pdbx_seq_one_letter_code
_entity_poly.pdbx_strand_id
1 'polypeptide(L)'
;MEMRGGCGMMMSMDECSVWWIIEGLFFSWTAEPCVSSNYPRAIPTEAGESICSLSRKLKDVSPWTVWQLAELRKTRNVYASKLLDWQLHFHGSPACELNESILEDIQAALKKVNEEIFKLPAKAIRAGALAAKSAGRLDEFITVFANAKMRKVFDTSNYCLGSGGDPAKRRDLIDCFPFGGKV
;
A
#
# COMPACT_ATOMS: atom_id res chain seq x y z
N MET A 1 -36.07 47.23 -48.16
CA MET A 1 -37.52 47.25 -47.90
C MET A 1 -37.93 45.87 -47.45
N GLU A 2 -38.62 45.86 -46.32
CA GLU A 2 -39.54 44.85 -45.81
C GLU A 2 -39.09 43.41 -45.53
N MET A 3 -39.38 43.08 -44.27
CA MET A 3 -39.33 41.80 -43.61
C MET A 3 -40.42 40.83 -44.12
N ARG A 4 -40.13 39.54 -43.96
CA ARG A 4 -40.99 38.42 -43.49
C ARG A 4 -40.23 37.15 -43.89
N GLY A 5 -40.00 36.14 -43.07
CA GLY A 5 -40.53 35.72 -41.79
C GLY A 5 -40.27 34.21 -41.73
N GLY A 6 -39.97 33.65 -40.57
CA GLY A 6 -39.79 32.21 -40.44
C GLY A 6 -39.28 31.80 -39.07
N CYS A 7 -40.12 31.06 -38.35
CA CYS A 7 -39.90 30.31 -37.11
C CYS A 7 -38.43 29.93 -36.88
N GLY A 8 -37.84 30.15 -35.71
CA GLY A 8 -38.38 29.73 -34.42
C GLY A 8 -37.77 28.37 -34.07
N MET A 9 -36.71 28.37 -33.25
CA MET A 9 -36.52 27.48 -32.12
C MET A 9 -35.31 27.96 -31.34
N MET A 10 -35.60 28.71 -30.27
CA MET A 10 -34.68 28.91 -29.16
C MET A 10 -34.53 27.56 -28.46
N MET A 11 -33.42 26.88 -28.67
CA MET A 11 -33.03 25.75 -27.84
C MET A 11 -32.22 26.29 -26.67
N SER A 12 -32.81 26.22 -25.47
CA SER A 12 -32.11 26.28 -24.20
C SER A 12 -30.94 25.31 -24.24
N MET A 13 -29.74 25.81 -23.96
CA MET A 13 -28.54 25.00 -23.84
C MET A 13 -28.38 24.68 -22.34
N ASP A 14 -28.80 23.47 -21.97
CA ASP A 14 -28.66 22.91 -20.62
C ASP A 14 -27.18 22.81 -20.22
N GLU A 15 -26.87 23.28 -19.03
CA GLU A 15 -25.53 23.40 -18.42
C GLU A 15 -24.89 22.05 -18.01
N CYS A 16 -25.25 20.92 -18.62
CA CYS A 16 -24.77 19.60 -18.17
C CYS A 16 -23.71 18.94 -19.06
N SER A 17 -23.17 19.62 -20.08
CA SER A 17 -22.31 18.96 -21.08
C SER A 17 -20.82 19.31 -21.04
N VAL A 18 -20.37 20.25 -20.19
CA VAL A 18 -18.97 20.75 -20.26
C VAL A 18 -17.99 19.91 -19.44
N TRP A 19 -18.48 19.14 -18.45
CA TRP A 19 -17.62 18.38 -17.52
C TRP A 19 -16.83 17.25 -18.20
N TRP A 20 -17.39 16.57 -19.19
CA TRP A 20 -16.69 15.51 -19.93
C TRP A 20 -15.57 16.04 -20.82
N ILE A 21 -15.68 17.29 -21.30
CA ILE A 21 -14.64 17.92 -22.13
C ILE A 21 -13.40 18.23 -21.27
N ILE A 22 -13.59 18.61 -20.01
CA ILE A 22 -12.49 18.89 -19.08
C ILE A 22 -11.75 17.60 -18.68
N GLU A 23 -12.45 16.48 -18.45
CA GLU A 23 -11.81 15.19 -18.16
C GLU A 23 -11.03 14.63 -19.36
N GLY A 24 -11.55 14.80 -20.59
CA GLY A 24 -10.85 14.39 -21.81
C GLY A 24 -9.60 15.23 -22.11
N LEU A 25 -9.63 16.52 -21.77
CA LEU A 25 -8.49 17.43 -21.94
C LEU A 25 -7.38 17.16 -20.90
N PHE A 26 -7.73 16.71 -19.70
CA PHE A 26 -6.76 16.35 -18.65
C PHE A 26 -6.00 15.05 -18.94
N PHE A 27 -6.66 14.05 -19.55
CA PHE A 27 -5.99 12.80 -19.94
C PHE A 27 -5.08 12.94 -21.17
N SER A 28 -5.30 13.96 -22.00
CA SER A 28 -4.52 14.19 -23.21
C SER A 28 -3.31 15.12 -23.02
N TRP A 29 -3.15 15.73 -21.83
CA TRP A 29 -2.08 16.70 -21.54
C TRP A 29 -1.00 16.22 -20.56
N THR A 30 -1.11 15.03 -19.99
CA THR A 30 -0.07 14.47 -19.10
C THR A 30 0.75 13.35 -19.72
N ALA A 31 0.66 13.16 -21.05
CA ALA A 31 1.73 12.48 -21.76
C ALA A 31 2.95 13.41 -21.74
N GLU A 32 3.71 13.39 -20.63
CA GLU A 32 5.09 13.83 -20.65
C GLU A 32 5.70 13.17 -21.88
N PRO A 33 6.21 13.93 -22.86
CA PRO A 33 6.93 13.34 -23.95
C PRO A 33 8.06 12.57 -23.27
N CYS A 34 8.02 11.25 -23.39
CA CYS A 34 9.17 10.43 -23.07
C CYS A 34 10.28 10.99 -23.95
N VAL A 35 11.11 11.88 -23.41
CA VAL A 35 12.27 12.43 -24.10
C VAL A 35 13.18 11.22 -24.28
N SER A 36 12.98 10.54 -25.40
CA SER A 36 13.81 9.44 -25.86
C SER A 36 15.13 10.05 -26.29
N SER A 37 15.96 10.33 -25.30
CA SER A 37 17.38 10.51 -25.53
C SER A 37 17.88 9.22 -26.16
N ASN A 38 18.47 9.29 -27.36
CA ASN A 38 19.02 8.14 -28.08
C ASN A 38 20.24 7.50 -27.38
N TYR A 39 20.55 7.94 -26.15
CA TYR A 39 21.65 7.43 -25.35
C TYR A 39 21.10 6.46 -24.31
N PRO A 40 21.76 5.30 -24.11
CA PRO A 40 21.42 4.38 -23.03
C PRO A 40 21.42 5.13 -21.69
N ARG A 41 20.27 5.15 -21.00
CA ARG A 41 20.16 5.73 -19.65
C ARG A 41 20.24 4.61 -18.61
N ALA A 42 21.05 4.83 -17.60
CA ALA A 42 21.02 4.03 -16.39
C ALA A 42 19.82 4.42 -15.52
N ILE A 43 19.35 3.48 -14.71
CA ILE A 43 18.42 3.77 -13.62
C ILE A 43 19.19 4.64 -12.59
N PRO A 44 18.67 5.81 -12.20
CA PRO A 44 19.31 6.63 -11.18
C PRO A 44 19.31 5.92 -9.83
N THR A 45 20.37 6.11 -9.04
CA THR A 45 20.53 5.46 -7.73
C THR A 45 19.33 5.72 -6.81
N GLU A 46 18.76 6.92 -6.86
CA GLU A 46 17.61 7.36 -6.06
C GLU A 46 16.34 6.55 -6.38
N ALA A 47 16.16 6.16 -7.65
CA ALA A 47 15.07 5.27 -8.03
C ALA A 47 15.30 3.84 -7.52
N GLY A 48 16.54 3.35 -7.57
CA GLY A 48 16.93 2.07 -6.99
C GLY A 48 16.69 2.02 -5.48
N GLU A 49 17.09 3.05 -4.76
CA GLU A 49 16.84 3.26 -3.33
C GLU A 49 15.34 3.21 -2.99
N SER A 50 14.53 3.95 -3.76
CA SER A 50 13.09 3.99 -3.57
C SER A 50 12.42 2.62 -3.76
N ILE A 51 12.84 1.88 -4.78
CA ILE A 51 12.37 0.50 -5.02
C ILE A 51 12.78 -0.42 -3.87
N CYS A 52 14.02 -0.31 -3.38
CA CYS A 52 14.49 -1.10 -2.25
C CYS A 52 13.73 -0.78 -0.96
N SER A 53 13.45 0.50 -0.69
CA SER A 53 12.63 0.91 0.45
C SER A 53 11.22 0.32 0.38
N LEU A 54 10.61 0.32 -0.81
CA LEU A 54 9.32 -0.33 -1.03
C LEU A 54 9.39 -1.85 -0.81
N SER A 55 10.40 -2.52 -1.36
CA SER A 55 10.62 -3.96 -1.15
C SER A 55 10.74 -4.30 0.34
N ARG A 56 11.50 -3.50 1.10
CA ARG A 56 11.62 -3.66 2.56
C ARG A 56 10.27 -3.53 3.26
N LYS A 57 9.48 -2.49 2.96
CA LYS A 57 8.12 -2.34 3.52
C LYS A 57 7.20 -3.52 3.21
N LEU A 58 7.33 -4.10 2.01
CA LEU A 58 6.57 -5.29 1.63
C LEU A 58 7.00 -6.53 2.42
N LYS A 59 8.29 -6.70 2.71
CA LYS A 59 8.80 -7.77 3.59
C LYS A 59 8.26 -7.64 5.01
N ASP A 60 8.06 -6.41 5.47
CA ASP A 60 7.54 -6.12 6.82
C ASP A 60 6.04 -6.39 6.99
N VAL A 61 5.27 -6.61 5.91
CA VAL A 61 3.82 -6.90 5.99
C VAL A 61 3.54 -8.15 6.83
N SER A 62 4.30 -9.22 6.63
CA SER A 62 4.08 -10.48 7.37
C SER A 62 4.28 -10.31 8.88
N PRO A 63 5.44 -9.86 9.40
CA PRO A 63 5.62 -9.65 10.83
C PRO A 63 4.68 -8.58 11.40
N TRP A 64 4.35 -7.53 10.62
CA TRP A 64 3.38 -6.52 11.04
C TRP A 64 1.98 -7.11 11.27
N THR A 65 1.47 -7.93 10.34
CA THR A 65 0.14 -8.56 10.53
C THR A 65 0.10 -9.53 11.71
N VAL A 66 1.19 -10.25 11.99
CA VAL A 66 1.32 -11.12 13.16
C VAL A 66 1.22 -10.30 14.45
N TRP A 67 1.92 -9.16 14.51
CA TRP A 67 1.87 -8.25 15.65
C TRP A 67 0.45 -7.69 15.87
N GLN A 68 -0.22 -7.23 14.82
CA GLN A 68 -1.60 -6.73 14.89
C GLN A 68 -2.56 -7.79 15.43
N LEU A 69 -2.45 -9.03 14.96
CA LEU A 69 -3.27 -10.15 15.45
C LEU A 69 -3.03 -10.45 16.93
N ALA A 70 -1.78 -10.35 17.39
CA ALA A 70 -1.43 -10.55 18.79
C ALA A 70 -2.07 -9.47 19.69
N GLU A 71 -1.97 -8.19 19.30
CA GLU A 71 -2.56 -7.08 20.05
C GLU A 71 -4.09 -7.15 20.09
N LEU A 72 -4.75 -7.54 18.99
CA LEU A 72 -6.20 -7.76 18.97
C LEU A 72 -6.62 -8.90 19.91
N ARG A 73 -5.89 -10.02 19.90
CA ARG A 73 -6.16 -11.15 20.80
C ARG A 73 -5.97 -10.77 22.26
N LYS A 74 -4.90 -10.04 22.57
CA LYS A 74 -4.62 -9.53 23.93
C LYS A 74 -5.74 -8.61 24.41
N THR A 75 -6.15 -7.66 23.58
CA THR A 75 -7.26 -6.73 23.89
C THR A 75 -8.57 -7.50 24.15
N ARG A 76 -8.91 -8.45 23.29
CA ARG A 76 -10.09 -9.33 23.48
C ARG A 76 -10.01 -10.09 24.81
N ASN A 77 -8.86 -10.65 25.15
CA ASN A 77 -8.67 -11.39 26.40
C ASN A 77 -8.86 -10.50 27.64
N VAL A 78 -8.42 -9.24 27.59
CA VAL A 78 -8.65 -8.26 28.67
C VAL A 78 -10.15 -8.03 28.88
N TYR A 79 -10.91 -7.80 27.81
CA TYR A 79 -12.36 -7.61 27.93
C TYR A 79 -13.09 -8.86 28.42
N ALA A 80 -12.69 -10.04 27.93
CA ALA A 80 -13.25 -11.31 28.40
C ALA A 80 -12.97 -11.53 29.89
N SER A 81 -11.78 -11.19 30.38
CA SER A 81 -11.44 -11.27 31.80
C SER A 81 -12.26 -10.30 32.66
N LYS A 82 -12.48 -9.06 32.19
CA LYS A 82 -13.32 -8.08 32.89
C LYS A 82 -14.78 -8.51 32.97
N LEU A 83 -15.30 -9.12 31.89
CA LEU A 83 -16.64 -9.68 31.89
C LEU A 83 -16.76 -10.82 32.90
N LEU A 84 -15.79 -11.74 32.93
CA LEU A 84 -15.77 -12.83 33.90
C LEU A 84 -15.70 -12.30 35.34
N ASP A 85 -14.85 -11.31 35.60
CA ASP A 85 -14.73 -10.67 36.92
C ASP A 85 -16.05 -10.03 37.37
N TRP A 86 -16.72 -9.32 36.46
CA TRP A 86 -18.05 -8.76 36.71
C TRP A 86 -19.08 -9.87 37.01
N GLN A 87 -19.10 -10.94 36.22
CA GLN A 87 -20.00 -12.08 36.44
C GLN A 87 -19.78 -12.73 37.81
N LEU A 88 -18.54 -12.85 38.27
CA LEU A 88 -18.21 -13.40 39.58
C LEU A 88 -18.63 -12.49 40.74
N HIS A 89 -18.52 -11.17 40.59
CA HIS A 89 -18.83 -10.21 41.67
C HIS A 89 -20.33 -9.93 41.82
N PHE A 90 -21.10 -10.00 40.73
CA PHE A 90 -22.50 -9.56 40.71
C PHE A 90 -23.52 -10.69 40.56
N HIS A 91 -23.07 -11.96 40.53
CA HIS A 91 -23.97 -13.11 40.46
C HIS A 91 -24.94 -13.15 41.65
N GLY A 92 -26.24 -12.96 41.39
CA GLY A 92 -27.29 -13.01 42.41
C GLY A 92 -27.49 -11.72 43.22
N SER A 93 -26.90 -10.57 42.80
CA SER A 93 -27.15 -9.28 43.45
C SER A 93 -28.41 -8.60 42.91
N PRO A 94 -29.40 -8.25 43.76
CA PRO A 94 -30.65 -7.60 43.33
C PRO A 94 -30.45 -6.18 42.75
N ALA A 95 -29.27 -5.59 42.90
CA ALA A 95 -28.93 -4.31 42.28
C ALA A 95 -28.64 -4.40 40.77
N CYS A 96 -28.60 -5.62 40.18
CA CYS A 96 -28.20 -5.84 38.78
C CYS A 96 -29.31 -6.37 37.86
N GLU A 97 -30.58 -6.48 38.28
CA GLU A 97 -31.70 -6.89 37.41
C GLU A 97 -31.90 -5.98 36.18
N LEU A 98 -31.47 -4.70 36.25
CA LEU A 98 -31.47 -3.76 35.12
C LEU A 98 -30.30 -3.97 34.13
N ASN A 99 -29.32 -4.82 34.46
CA ASN A 99 -28.06 -4.97 33.71
C ASN A 99 -27.97 -6.26 32.88
N GLU A 100 -28.97 -7.15 32.92
CA GLU A 100 -28.94 -8.42 32.18
C GLU A 100 -28.93 -8.21 30.65
N SER A 101 -29.70 -7.26 30.13
CA SER A 101 -29.70 -6.92 28.69
C SER A 101 -28.33 -6.39 28.22
N ILE A 102 -27.68 -5.56 29.04
CA ILE A 102 -26.33 -5.04 28.76
C ILE A 102 -25.30 -6.17 28.76
N LEU A 103 -25.47 -7.18 29.63
CA LEU A 103 -24.60 -8.34 29.67
C LEU A 103 -24.71 -9.18 28.39
N GLU A 104 -25.93 -9.43 27.94
CA GLU A 104 -26.20 -10.15 26.69
C GLU A 104 -25.57 -9.43 25.50
N ASP A 105 -25.71 -8.10 25.44
CA ASP A 105 -25.10 -7.27 24.40
C ASP A 105 -23.56 -7.36 24.42
N ILE A 106 -22.94 -7.30 25.61
CA ILE A 106 -21.48 -7.43 25.76
C ILE A 106 -21.01 -8.82 25.32
N GLN A 107 -21.73 -9.88 25.69
CA GLN A 107 -21.42 -11.25 25.29
C GLN A 107 -21.55 -11.44 23.77
N ALA A 108 -22.62 -10.92 23.18
CA ALA A 108 -22.83 -10.94 21.73
C ALA A 108 -21.72 -10.19 20.99
N ALA A 109 -21.31 -9.01 21.49
CA ALA A 109 -20.21 -8.24 20.95
C ALA A 109 -18.87 -9.00 21.03
N LEU A 110 -18.54 -9.60 22.18
CA LEU A 110 -17.33 -10.40 22.35
C LEU A 110 -17.31 -11.64 21.43
N LYS A 111 -18.45 -12.31 21.27
CA LYS A 111 -18.59 -13.45 20.35
C LYS A 111 -18.32 -13.02 18.91
N LYS A 112 -18.94 -11.92 18.46
CA LYS A 112 -18.74 -11.36 17.12
C LYS A 112 -17.28 -10.97 16.88
N VAL A 113 -16.63 -10.31 17.85
CA VAL A 113 -15.20 -9.97 17.76
C VAL A 113 -14.35 -11.23 17.65
N ASN A 114 -14.67 -12.28 18.40
CA ASN A 114 -13.93 -13.54 18.33
C ASN A 114 -14.07 -14.23 16.96
N GLU A 115 -15.27 -14.23 16.39
CA GLU A 115 -15.53 -14.74 15.04
C GLU A 115 -14.76 -13.97 13.97
N GLU A 116 -14.69 -12.64 14.07
CA GLU A 116 -13.90 -11.82 13.15
C GLU A 116 -12.39 -12.05 13.31
N ILE A 117 -11.88 -12.09 14.54
CA ILE A 117 -10.47 -12.40 14.83
C ILE A 117 -10.08 -13.78 14.27
N PHE A 118 -10.99 -14.76 14.26
CA PHE A 118 -10.73 -16.09 13.71
C PHE A 118 -10.53 -16.09 12.19
N LYS A 119 -11.15 -15.15 11.47
CA LYS A 119 -11.03 -15.01 10.01
C LYS A 119 -9.77 -14.24 9.57
N LEU A 120 -9.23 -13.38 10.44
CA LEU A 120 -8.09 -12.51 10.11
C LEU A 120 -6.78 -13.25 9.78
N PRO A 121 -6.40 -14.36 10.45
CA PRO A 121 -5.16 -15.09 10.12
C PRO A 121 -5.05 -15.50 8.65
N ALA A 122 -6.13 -16.01 8.05
CA ALA A 122 -6.11 -16.40 6.63
C ALA A 122 -5.87 -15.20 5.70
N LYS A 123 -6.47 -14.05 6.02
CA LYS A 123 -6.26 -12.79 5.28
C LYS A 123 -4.83 -12.26 5.46
N ALA A 124 -4.31 -12.32 6.69
CA ALA A 124 -2.94 -11.91 7.03
C ALA A 124 -1.90 -12.75 6.28
N ILE A 125 -2.07 -14.08 6.27
CA ILE A 125 -1.19 -14.99 5.52
C ILE A 125 -1.21 -14.66 4.03
N ARG A 126 -2.40 -14.46 3.44
CA ARG A 126 -2.54 -14.10 2.03
C ARG A 126 -1.87 -12.76 1.71
N ALA A 127 -2.07 -11.75 2.55
CA ALA A 127 -1.44 -10.44 2.40
C ALA A 127 0.09 -10.55 2.47
N GLY A 128 0.61 -11.27 3.48
CA GLY A 128 2.04 -11.52 3.63
C GLY A 128 2.65 -12.27 2.43
N ALA A 129 1.97 -13.30 1.91
CA ALA A 129 2.44 -14.05 0.76
C ALA A 129 2.49 -13.19 -0.52
N LEU A 130 1.46 -12.37 -0.77
CA LEU A 130 1.43 -11.46 -1.91
C LEU A 130 2.51 -10.38 -1.79
N ALA A 131 2.69 -9.80 -0.60
CA ALA A 131 3.72 -8.81 -0.34
C ALA A 131 5.13 -9.39 -0.52
N ALA A 132 5.39 -10.59 0.00
CA ALA A 132 6.67 -11.29 -0.17
C ALA A 132 6.96 -11.60 -1.65
N LYS A 133 5.96 -12.04 -2.41
CA LYS A 133 6.11 -12.28 -3.86
C LYS A 133 6.45 -11.00 -4.61
N SER A 134 5.80 -9.89 -4.29
CA SER A 134 6.09 -8.58 -4.89
C SER A 134 7.47 -8.07 -4.50
N ALA A 135 7.85 -8.17 -3.22
CA ALA A 135 9.17 -7.80 -2.74
C ALA A 135 10.28 -8.58 -3.47
N GLY A 136 10.13 -9.90 -3.59
CA GLY A 136 11.09 -10.74 -4.32
C GLY A 136 11.25 -10.35 -5.80
N ARG A 137 10.18 -9.91 -6.45
CA ARG A 137 10.25 -9.40 -7.84
C ARG A 137 11.01 -8.08 -7.94
N LEU A 138 10.82 -7.19 -6.97
CA LEU A 138 11.55 -5.91 -6.90
C LEU A 138 13.02 -6.12 -6.58
N ASP A 139 13.32 -7.03 -5.64
CA ASP A 139 14.70 -7.40 -5.29
C ASP A 139 15.43 -7.99 -6.51
N GLU A 140 14.79 -8.89 -7.24
CA GLU A 140 15.38 -9.50 -8.44
C GLU A 140 15.61 -8.45 -9.53
N PHE A 141 14.62 -7.58 -9.77
CA PHE A 141 14.77 -6.45 -10.68
C PHE A 141 16.02 -5.63 -10.31
N ILE A 142 16.14 -5.17 -9.07
CA ILE A 142 17.31 -4.39 -8.63
C ILE A 142 18.60 -5.20 -8.74
N THR A 143 18.58 -6.49 -8.41
CA THR A 143 19.76 -7.38 -8.47
C THR A 143 20.33 -7.47 -9.88
N VAL A 144 19.48 -7.63 -10.89
CA VAL A 144 19.90 -7.69 -12.29
C VAL A 144 20.58 -6.38 -12.70
N PHE A 145 19.97 -5.23 -12.40
CA PHE A 145 20.51 -3.93 -12.78
C PHE A 145 21.75 -3.51 -11.99
N ALA A 146 21.85 -3.89 -10.70
CA ALA A 146 23.01 -3.62 -9.85
C ALA A 146 24.25 -4.41 -10.28
N ASN A 147 24.06 -5.64 -10.78
CA ASN A 147 25.14 -6.50 -11.29
C ASN A 147 25.51 -6.18 -12.74
N ALA A 148 24.64 -5.50 -13.51
CA ALA A 148 24.91 -5.05 -14.88
C ALA A 148 25.84 -3.82 -14.89
N LYS A 149 27.09 -4.02 -14.49
CA LYS A 149 28.14 -2.99 -14.45
C LYS A 149 29.48 -3.51 -14.92
N MET A 150 30.23 -2.64 -15.57
CA MET A 150 31.62 -2.84 -15.98
C MET A 150 32.43 -1.62 -15.55
N ARG A 151 33.34 -1.82 -14.59
CA ARG A 151 34.29 -0.78 -14.18
C ARG A 151 35.47 -0.77 -15.14
N LYS A 152 35.76 0.40 -15.72
CA LYS A 152 37.00 0.65 -16.45
C LYS A 152 37.94 1.46 -15.56
N VAL A 153 39.24 1.13 -15.58
CA VAL A 153 40.25 1.78 -14.73
C VAL A 153 40.68 3.15 -15.28
N PHE A 154 40.52 3.36 -16.58
CA PHE A 154 41.02 4.54 -17.31
C PHE A 154 39.92 5.28 -18.10
N ASP A 155 38.64 4.93 -17.93
CA ASP A 155 37.51 5.44 -18.71
C ASP A 155 36.21 5.39 -17.88
N THR A 156 35.18 6.10 -18.34
CA THR A 156 33.83 6.06 -17.78
C THR A 156 33.31 4.61 -17.64
N SER A 157 32.81 4.28 -16.45
CA SER A 157 32.25 2.96 -16.19
C SER A 157 30.91 2.81 -16.92
N ASN A 158 30.65 1.62 -17.47
CA ASN A 158 29.34 1.29 -18.01
C ASN A 158 28.50 0.65 -16.89
N TYR A 159 27.28 1.10 -16.70
CA TYR A 159 26.39 0.56 -15.67
C TYR A 159 24.92 0.77 -16.05
N CYS A 160 24.05 -0.11 -15.56
CA CYS A 160 22.61 0.03 -15.74
C CYS A 160 21.89 0.60 -14.51
N LEU A 161 22.58 0.72 -13.36
CA LEU A 161 22.10 1.35 -12.13
C LEU A 161 23.23 2.15 -11.48
N GLY A 162 23.03 3.45 -11.28
CA GLY A 162 24.07 4.34 -10.74
C GLY A 162 23.81 5.82 -11.04
N SER A 163 24.75 6.67 -10.63
CA SER A 163 24.65 8.12 -10.78
C SER A 163 26.04 8.74 -10.96
N GLY A 164 26.11 9.87 -11.66
CA GLY A 164 27.34 10.67 -11.76
C GLY A 164 28.54 9.98 -12.45
N GLY A 165 28.31 8.96 -13.28
CA GLY A 165 29.38 8.20 -13.94
C GLY A 165 29.85 6.96 -13.16
N ASP A 166 29.25 6.69 -12.01
CA ASP A 166 29.58 5.56 -11.15
C ASP A 166 28.40 4.58 -10.98
N PRO A 167 28.66 3.26 -10.92
CA PRO A 167 27.65 2.29 -10.57
C PRO A 167 27.21 2.44 -9.11
N ALA A 168 25.93 2.16 -8.85
CA ALA A 168 25.36 2.13 -7.51
C ALA A 168 26.15 1.18 -6.60
N LYS A 169 26.39 1.63 -5.37
CA LYS A 169 27.08 0.86 -4.34
C LYS A 169 26.04 0.13 -3.51
N ARG A 170 26.46 -0.99 -2.91
CA ARG A 170 25.60 -1.76 -2.00
C ARG A 170 25.00 -0.91 -0.87
N ARG A 171 25.77 0.04 -0.34
CA ARG A 171 25.31 0.94 0.73
C ARG A 171 24.10 1.79 0.32
N ASP A 172 24.02 2.12 -0.97
CA ASP A 172 22.91 2.87 -1.55
C ASP A 172 21.69 1.94 -1.66
N LEU A 173 21.89 0.62 -1.83
CA LEU A 173 20.83 -0.39 -1.98
C LEU A 173 20.62 -1.26 -0.73
N ILE A 174 20.90 -0.72 0.46
CA ILE A 174 20.96 -1.51 1.71
C ILE A 174 19.65 -2.18 2.08
N ASP A 175 18.51 -1.57 1.73
CA ASP A 175 17.17 -2.09 1.99
C ASP A 175 16.85 -3.34 1.14
N CYS A 176 17.47 -3.48 -0.04
CA CYS A 176 17.44 -4.71 -0.82
C CYS A 176 18.48 -5.72 -0.33
N PHE A 177 19.70 -5.27 0.01
CA PHE A 177 20.86 -6.12 0.27
C PHE A 177 21.48 -5.92 1.67
N PRO A 178 20.77 -6.28 2.75
CA PRO A 178 21.20 -6.02 4.12
C PRO A 178 22.45 -6.82 4.55
N PHE A 179 22.73 -7.98 3.95
CA PHE A 179 23.84 -8.86 4.33
C PHE A 179 25.00 -8.90 3.34
N GLY A 180 26.22 -9.11 3.86
CA GLY A 180 27.48 -9.23 3.13
C GLY A 180 27.45 -10.25 2.00
N GLY A 181 27.37 -9.78 0.76
CA GLY A 181 27.40 -10.58 -0.46
C GLY A 181 27.54 -9.67 -1.69
N LYS A 182 27.84 -10.26 -2.87
CA LYS A 182 27.97 -9.51 -4.12
C LYS A 182 26.71 -8.65 -4.38
N VAL A 183 26.94 -7.42 -4.85
CA VAL A 183 25.99 -6.48 -5.46
C VAL A 183 26.62 -5.99 -6.75
#